data_AF-A0A2E8G588-F1
#
_entry.id   AF-A0A2E8G588-F1
#
_cell.length_a   1.000
_cell.length_b   1.000
_cell.length_c   1.000
_cell.angle_alpha   90.00
_cell.angle_beta   90.00
_cell.angle_gamma   90.00
#
_symmetry.space_group_name_H-M   'P 1'
#
loop_
_entity.id
_entity.type
_entity.pdbx_description
1 polymer ?
#
loop_
_entity_poly.entity_id
_entity_poly.type
_entity_poly.pdbx_seq_one_letter_code
_entity_poly.pdbx_strand_id
1 'polypeptide(L)'
;MGEPPLPVSEAYRLVKEWSKSQYSRYDAVDVREIALTEHGCSLAEDVWYYRVDLLPVFDGNRVWGGGNFAAVLMDGTVIGPTELD
;
A
#
# COMPACT_ATOMS: atom_id res chain seq x y z
N MET A 1 16.17 14.06 -11.45
CA MET A 1 15.43 12.94 -10.84
C MET A 1 14.71 12.20 -11.93
N GLY A 2 14.79 10.87 -11.92
CA GLY A 2 14.11 10.03 -12.91
C GLY A 2 12.64 9.82 -12.55
N GLU A 3 11.92 9.13 -13.43
CA GLU A 3 10.59 8.62 -13.12
C GLU A 3 10.66 7.58 -11.98
N PRO A 4 9.59 7.40 -11.18
CA PRO A 4 9.55 6.32 -10.21
C PRO A 4 9.74 4.99 -10.95
N PRO A 5 10.72 4.17 -10.54
CA PRO A 5 11.13 3.02 -11.35
C PRO A 5 10.12 1.87 -11.30
N LEU A 6 9.16 1.91 -10.37
CA LEU A 6 8.08 0.93 -10.28
C LEU A 6 6.80 1.47 -10.93
N PRO A 7 6.27 0.82 -11.98
CA PRO A 7 4.97 1.21 -12.55
C PRO A 7 3.82 1.03 -11.54
N VAL A 8 2.85 1.95 -11.55
CA VAL A 8 1.67 1.91 -10.67
C VAL A 8 0.86 0.61 -10.80
N SER A 9 0.81 0.02 -12.00
CA SER A 9 0.14 -1.27 -12.24
C SER A 9 0.81 -2.42 -11.51
N GLU A 10 2.14 -2.39 -11.40
CA GLU A 10 2.89 -3.41 -10.67
C GLU A 10 2.73 -3.22 -9.16
N ALA A 11 2.74 -1.97 -8.68
CA ALA A 11 2.41 -1.67 -7.29
C ALA A 11 1.00 -2.17 -6.90
N TYR A 12 0.00 -1.97 -7.77
CA TYR A 12 -1.36 -2.50 -7.59
C TYR A 12 -1.36 -4.04 -7.52
N ARG A 13 -0.61 -4.72 -8.39
CA ARG A 13 -0.52 -6.18 -8.38
C ARG A 13 0.08 -6.70 -7.06
N LEU A 14 1.20 -6.12 -6.64
CA LEU A 14 1.94 -6.50 -5.44
C LEU A 14 1.10 -6.31 -4.18
N VAL A 15 0.44 -5.15 -4.02
CA VAL A 15 -0.38 -4.89 -2.83
C VAL A 15 -1.65 -5.76 -2.80
N LYS A 16 -2.23 -6.10 -3.96
CA LYS A 16 -3.35 -7.05 -4.05
C LYS A 16 -2.95 -8.47 -3.68
N GLU A 17 -1.72 -8.88 -3.99
CA GLU A 17 -1.20 -10.19 -3.60
C GLU A 17 -0.90 -10.22 -2.09
N TRP A 18 -0.17 -9.23 -1.59
CA TRP A 18 0.14 -9.09 -0.17
C TRP A 18 -1.11 -9.02 0.71
N SER A 19 -2.11 -8.23 0.31
CA SER A 19 -3.32 -8.03 1.12
C SER A 19 -4.14 -9.30 1.35
N LYS A 20 -4.08 -10.29 0.43
CA LYS A 20 -4.72 -11.61 0.65
C LYS A 20 -4.18 -12.34 1.88
N SER A 21 -2.88 -12.19 2.15
CA SER A 21 -2.24 -12.84 3.30
C SER A 21 -2.53 -12.11 4.63
N GLN A 22 -2.58 -10.78 4.58
CA GLN A 22 -2.73 -9.95 5.77
C GLN A 22 -4.19 -9.82 6.24
N TYR A 23 -5.10 -9.68 5.28
CA TYR A 23 -6.53 -9.49 5.54
C TYR A 23 -7.29 -10.82 5.37
N SER A 24 -6.73 -11.91 5.90
CA SER A 24 -7.26 -13.27 5.74
C SER A 24 -8.67 -13.49 6.33
N ARG A 25 -9.14 -12.56 7.18
CA ARG A 25 -10.48 -12.58 7.78
C ARG A 25 -11.56 -11.94 6.91
N TYR A 26 -11.19 -11.32 5.80
CA TYR A 26 -12.09 -10.59 4.91
C TYR A 26 -12.31 -11.39 3.62
N ASP A 27 -13.49 -11.25 3.02
CA ASP A 27 -13.85 -11.97 1.79
C ASP A 27 -13.03 -11.47 0.60
N ALA A 28 -12.75 -10.18 0.59
CA ALA A 28 -11.92 -9.51 -0.39
C ALA A 28 -11.28 -8.25 0.20
N VAL A 29 -10.30 -7.71 -0.52
CA VAL A 29 -9.73 -6.38 -0.26
C VAL A 29 -9.69 -5.62 -1.57
N ASP A 30 -10.41 -4.52 -1.65
CA ASP A 30 -10.36 -3.58 -2.78
C ASP A 30 -9.25 -2.55 -2.56
N VAL A 31 -8.71 -2.01 -3.67
CA VAL A 31 -7.83 -0.84 -3.62
C VAL A 31 -8.69 0.39 -3.88
N ARG A 32 -8.65 1.35 -2.96
CA ARG A 32 -9.40 2.61 -3.06
C ARG A 32 -8.60 3.68 -3.80
N GLU A 33 -7.34 3.82 -3.40
CA GLU A 33 -6.48 4.90 -3.84
C GLU A 33 -5.03 4.39 -3.86
N ILE A 34 -4.27 4.86 -4.86
CA ILE A 34 -2.81 4.76 -4.89
C ILE A 34 -2.28 6.18 -5.02
N ALA A 35 -1.58 6.65 -4.00
CA ALA A 35 -0.93 7.95 -3.98
C ALA A 35 0.58 7.75 -4.08
N LEU A 36 1.21 8.38 -5.07
CA LEU A 36 2.66 8.47 -5.12
C LEU A 36 3.12 9.50 -4.08
N THR A 37 4.01 9.09 -3.19
CA THR A 37 4.53 9.91 -2.11
C THR A 37 6.05 9.98 -2.20
N GLU A 38 6.59 11.17 -1.94
CA GLU A 38 8.01 11.42 -1.80
C GLU A 38 8.30 11.67 -0.32
N HIS A 39 9.29 10.98 0.23
CA HIS A 39 9.79 11.27 1.57
C HIS A 39 11.30 11.52 1.50
N GLY A 40 11.68 12.75 1.82
CA GLY A 40 13.06 13.15 2.05
C GLY A 40 13.28 13.45 3.54
N CYS A 41 14.37 12.93 4.09
CA CYS A 41 14.94 13.42 5.35
C CYS A 41 16.29 14.04 5.01
N SER A 42 16.78 15.01 5.79
CA SER A 42 18.05 15.71 5.50
C SER A 42 19.29 14.80 5.37
N LEU A 43 19.16 13.52 5.72
CA LEU A 43 20.21 12.50 5.69
C LEU A 43 19.92 11.32 4.74
N ALA A 44 18.77 11.30 4.07
CA ALA A 44 18.40 10.24 3.13
C ALA A 44 18.08 10.87 1.76
N GLU A 45 18.43 10.16 0.68
CA GLU A 45 17.98 10.52 -0.66
C GLU A 45 16.45 10.58 -0.70
N ASP A 46 15.88 11.44 -1.56
CA ASP A 46 14.43 11.48 -1.75
C ASP A 46 13.95 10.13 -2.26
N VAL A 47 13.27 9.36 -1.40
CA VAL A 47 12.78 8.02 -1.75
C VAL A 47 11.30 8.13 -2.08
N TRP A 48 10.95 7.65 -3.26
CA TRP A 48 9.58 7.58 -3.72
C TRP A 48 8.97 6.27 -3.18
N TYR A 49 7.68 6.29 -2.87
CA TYR A 49 6.90 5.09 -2.58
C TYR A 49 5.44 5.32 -2.93
N TYR A 50 4.69 4.24 -3.13
CA TYR A 50 3.24 4.32 -3.25
C TYR A 50 2.59 4.08 -1.90
N ARG A 51 1.78 5.03 -1.43
CA ARG A 51 0.83 4.82 -0.34
C ARG A 51 -0.48 4.29 -0.94
N VAL A 52 -0.89 3.10 -0.55
CA VAL A 52 -2.11 2.45 -1.04
C VAL A 52 -3.13 2.37 0.07
N ASP A 53 -4.31 2.95 -0.14
CA ASP A 53 -5.45 2.77 0.76
C ASP A 53 -6.29 1.57 0.33
N LEU A 54 -6.57 0.70 1.29
CA LEU A 54 -7.27 -0.56 1.11
C LEU A 54 -8.67 -0.49 1.72
N LEU A 55 -9.62 -1.18 1.08
CA LEU A 55 -10.99 -1.34 1.54
C LEU A 55 -11.29 -2.83 1.68
N PRO A 56 -11.11 -3.39 2.89
CA PRO A 56 -11.56 -4.75 3.17
C PRO A 56 -13.08 -4.88 2.95
N VAL A 57 -13.51 -6.04 2.48
CA VAL A 57 -14.91 -6.40 2.26
C VAL A 57 -15.28 -7.52 3.21
N PHE A 58 -16.36 -7.33 3.95
CA PHE A 58 -16.89 -8.29 4.92
C PHE A 58 -18.39 -8.46 4.71
N ASP A 59 -18.85 -9.69 4.49
CA ASP A 59 -20.24 -10.01 4.15
C ASP A 59 -20.76 -9.17 2.98
N GLY A 60 -19.92 -8.97 1.96
CA GLY A 60 -20.24 -8.14 0.79
C GLY A 60 -20.26 -6.62 1.05
N ASN A 61 -19.99 -6.17 2.27
CA ASN A 61 -19.96 -4.75 2.62
C ASN A 61 -18.53 -4.22 2.70
N ARG A 62 -18.26 -3.06 2.09
CA ARG A 62 -16.97 -2.37 2.22
C ARG A 62 -16.84 -1.78 3.61
N VAL A 63 -15.75 -2.14 4.29
CA VAL A 63 -15.41 -1.59 5.60
C VAL A 63 -14.67 -0.28 5.40
N TRP A 64 -15.38 0.83 5.58
CA TRP A 64 -14.81 2.17 5.53
C TRP A 64 -14.21 2.51 6.89
N GLY A 65 -12.89 2.72 6.93
CA GLY A 65 -12.17 3.08 8.15
C GLY A 65 -10.72 3.46 7.85
N GLY A 66 -10.12 4.27 8.73
CA GLY A 66 -8.69 4.52 8.69
C GLY A 66 -7.90 3.30 9.18
N GLY A 67 -6.66 3.13 8.70
CA GLY A 67 -5.74 2.09 9.17
C GLY A 67 -5.53 0.93 8.20
N ASN A 68 -6.39 0.76 7.19
CA ASN A 68 -6.18 -0.22 6.13
C ASN A 68 -5.35 0.41 5.00
N PHE A 69 -4.04 0.40 5.13
CA PHE A 69 -3.14 0.91 4.09
C PHE A 69 -1.88 0.04 3.98
N ALA A 70 -1.12 0.25 2.92
CA ALA A 70 0.23 -0.30 2.76
C ALA A 70 1.10 0.69 2.00
N ALA A 71 2.40 0.65 2.24
CA ALA A 71 3.40 1.28 1.39
C ALA A 71 3.96 0.24 0.41
N VAL A 72 4.12 0.60 -0.86
CA VAL A 72 4.89 -0.16 -1.84
C VAL A 72 6.12 0.64 -2.21
N LEU A 73 7.29 0.12 -1.85
CA LEU A 73 8.57 0.72 -2.18
C LEU A 73 8.91 0.52 -3.66
N MET A 74 9.81 1.35 -4.17
CA MET A 74 10.19 1.35 -5.59
C MET A 74 10.98 0.11 -6.03
N ASP A 75 11.46 -0.69 -5.09
CA ASP A 75 12.05 -2.02 -5.33
C ASP A 75 11.01 -3.15 -5.36
N GLY A 76 9.73 -2.85 -5.13
CA GLY A 76 8.62 -3.79 -5.07
C GLY A 76 8.29 -4.33 -3.66
N THR A 77 9.01 -3.92 -2.63
CA THR A 77 8.71 -4.32 -1.25
C THR A 77 7.38 -3.75 -0.78
N VAL A 78 6.51 -4.58 -0.19
CA VAL A 78 5.23 -4.15 0.41
C VAL A 78 5.35 -4.12 1.93
N ILE A 79 5.06 -2.97 2.53
CA ILE A 79 5.14 -2.72 3.98
C ILE A 79 3.73 -2.36 4.49
N GLY A 80 3.24 -3.13 5.47
CA GLY A 80 1.99 -2.82 6.17
C GLY A 80 2.20 -1.91 7.38
N PRO A 81 1.11 -1.45 8.02
CA PRO A 81 1.18 -0.77 9.30
C PRO A 81 1.79 -1.71 10.36
N THR A 82 2.57 -1.12 11.27
CA THR A 82 3.11 -1.79 12.45
C THR A 82 2.43 -1.24 13.70
N GLU A 83 2.31 -2.05 14.75
CA GLU A 83 1.93 -1.53 16.06
C GLU A 83 2.99 -0.53 16.53
N LEU A 84 2.55 0.52 17.22
CA LEU A 84 3.45 1.44 17.91
C LEU A 84 3.57 0.93 19.35
N ASP A 85 4.79 0.65 19.78
CA ASP A 85 5.12 0.31 21.17
C ASP A 85 4.87 1.47 22.14
#